data_AF-A0A447IDI2-F1
#
_entry.id   AF-A0A447IDI2-F1
#
_cell.length_a   1.000
_cell.length_b   1.000
_cell.length_c   1.000
_cell.angle_alpha   90.00
_cell.angle_beta   90.00
_cell.angle_gamma   90.00
#
_symmetry.space_group_name_H-M   'P 1'
#
loop_
_entity.id
_entity.type
_entity.pdbx_description
1 polymer ?
#
loop_
_entity_poly.entity_id
_entity_poly.type
_entity_poly.pdbx_seq_one_letter_code
_entity_poly.pdbx_strand_id
1 'polypeptide(L)'
;MGMLLQIALVLLLVGGGWTMLTRGRRTDRKDALTMRRVDAYIETIRRERNNPELAAMSDSELRDLLHSGARNMQVAEQKKNWVLLGCGVATLLAAIVVANQEGWMGFGIAFAVGAIVTYGLNEFLIRRMREPLARHGIDVERLKVE
;
A
#
# COMPACT_ATOMS: atom_id res chain seq x y z
N MET A 1 -34.88 4.53 6.45
CA MET A 1 -33.90 4.55 7.57
C MET A 1 -33.08 3.25 7.65
N GLY A 2 -33.68 2.09 7.98
CA GLY A 2 -32.92 0.84 8.22
C GLY A 2 -32.14 0.29 7.03
N MET A 3 -32.66 0.45 5.81
CA MET A 3 -32.08 -0.13 4.60
C MET A 3 -30.72 0.49 4.22
N LEU A 4 -30.56 1.81 4.35
CA LEU A 4 -29.30 2.53 4.06
C LEU A 4 -28.19 2.16 5.03
N LEU A 5 -28.51 2.09 6.33
CA LEU A 5 -27.60 1.63 7.36
C LEU A 5 -27.20 0.16 7.13
N GLN A 6 -28.15 -0.71 6.78
CA GLN A 6 -27.88 -2.11 6.48
C GLN A 6 -26.98 -2.27 5.25
N ILE A 7 -27.23 -1.55 4.16
CA ILE A 7 -26.39 -1.60 2.95
C ILE A 7 -24.97 -1.11 3.26
N ALA A 8 -24.84 0.02 3.98
CA ALA A 8 -23.52 0.52 4.34
C ALA A 8 -22.77 -0.43 5.28
N LEU A 9 -23.47 -1.05 6.23
CA LEU A 9 -22.89 -2.01 7.16
C LEU A 9 -22.48 -3.31 6.45
N VAL A 10 -23.27 -3.76 5.47
CA VAL A 10 -22.90 -4.86 4.57
C VAL A 10 -21.68 -4.50 3.72
N LEU A 11 -21.61 -3.30 3.14
CA LEU A 11 -20.43 -2.86 2.37
C LEU A 11 -19.18 -2.76 3.25
N LEU A 12 -19.30 -2.30 4.49
CA LEU A 12 -18.21 -2.28 5.46
C LEU A 12 -17.76 -3.68 5.86
N LEU A 13 -18.69 -4.60 6.12
CA LEU A 13 -18.39 -5.97 6.49
C LEU A 13 -17.81 -6.78 5.32
N VAL A 14 -18.33 -6.58 4.11
CA VAL A 14 -17.84 -7.25 2.90
C VAL A 14 -16.48 -6.67 2.52
N GLY A 15 -16.33 -5.35 2.43
CA GLY A 15 -15.07 -4.70 2.09
C GLY A 15 -13.98 -4.91 3.15
N GLY A 16 -14.31 -4.67 4.42
CA GLY A 16 -13.39 -4.87 5.55
C GLY A 16 -13.08 -6.34 5.81
N GLY A 17 -14.09 -7.21 5.78
CA GLY A 17 -13.93 -8.65 5.95
C GLY A 17 -13.14 -9.30 4.82
N TRP A 18 -13.39 -8.92 3.57
CA TRP A 18 -12.61 -9.39 2.41
C TRP A 18 -11.15 -8.94 2.47
N THR A 19 -10.92 -7.68 2.85
CA THR A 19 -9.56 -7.14 3.01
C THR A 19 -8.79 -7.86 4.12
N MET A 20 -9.46 -8.21 5.23
CA MET A 20 -8.86 -8.99 6.32
C MET A 20 -8.60 -10.46 5.93
N LEU A 21 -9.55 -11.12 5.27
CA LEU A 21 -9.43 -12.54 4.87
C LEU A 21 -8.35 -12.77 3.81
N THR A 22 -8.21 -11.84 2.87
CA THR A 22 -7.18 -11.92 1.81
C THR A 22 -5.80 -11.47 2.27
N ARG A 23 -5.69 -10.84 3.45
CA ARG A 23 -4.43 -10.34 4.03
C ARG A 23 -3.46 -11.46 4.37
N GLY A 24 -3.91 -12.46 5.15
CA GLY A 24 -3.05 -13.52 5.68
C GLY A 24 -2.43 -14.42 4.61
N ARG A 25 -3.17 -14.72 3.54
CA ARG A 25 -2.68 -15.56 2.44
C ARG A 25 -1.68 -14.86 1.51
N ARG A 26 -1.64 -13.52 1.52
CA ARG A 26 -0.77 -12.71 0.63
C ARG A 26 0.59 -12.40 1.27
N THR A 27 0.68 -12.31 2.58
CA THR A 27 1.94 -12.01 3.30
C THR A 27 2.95 -13.15 3.22
N ASP A 28 2.57 -14.39 3.54
CA ASP A 28 3.52 -15.50 3.64
C ASP A 28 4.14 -15.90 2.29
N ARG A 29 3.36 -15.83 1.20
CA ARG A 29 3.88 -16.09 -0.15
C ARG A 29 4.80 -14.97 -0.65
N LYS A 30 4.55 -13.72 -0.25
CA LYS A 30 5.36 -12.58 -0.67
C LYS A 30 6.71 -12.56 0.04
N ASP A 31 6.76 -12.87 1.33
CA ASP A 31 8.01 -12.85 2.09
C ASP A 31 9.04 -13.87 1.59
N ALA A 32 8.61 -15.09 1.24
CA ALA A 32 9.48 -16.12 0.66
C ALA A 32 10.02 -15.73 -0.73
N LEU A 33 9.22 -15.01 -1.53
CA LEU A 33 9.62 -14.53 -2.86
C LEU A 33 10.51 -13.30 -2.78
N THR A 34 10.27 -12.39 -1.83
CA THR A 34 11.15 -11.24 -1.56
C THR A 34 12.56 -11.71 -1.19
N MET A 35 12.70 -12.76 -0.38
CA MET A 35 14.00 -13.32 0.01
C MET A 35 14.81 -13.82 -1.19
N ARG A 36 14.20 -14.59 -2.11
CA ARG A 36 14.87 -15.08 -3.33
C ARG A 36 15.21 -13.96 -4.32
N ARG A 37 14.46 -12.84 -4.29
CA ARG A 37 14.68 -11.71 -5.20
C ARG A 37 15.80 -10.79 -4.77
N VAL A 38 16.03 -10.65 -3.46
CA VAL A 38 17.17 -9.87 -2.95
C VAL A 38 18.48 -10.44 -3.48
N ASP A 39 18.65 -11.76 -3.44
CA ASP A 39 19.86 -12.42 -3.95
C ASP A 39 20.03 -12.20 -5.47
N ALA A 40 18.94 -12.29 -6.26
CA ALA A 40 18.98 -12.01 -7.70
C ALA A 40 19.29 -10.53 -8.01
N TYR A 41 18.84 -9.61 -7.17
CA TYR A 41 19.09 -8.18 -7.35
C TYR A 41 20.55 -7.80 -7.06
N ILE A 42 21.18 -8.43 -6.06
CA ILE A 42 22.63 -8.28 -5.79
C ILE A 42 23.46 -8.67 -7.02
N GLU A 43 23.14 -9.81 -7.64
CA GLU A 43 23.83 -10.30 -8.84
C GLU A 43 23.65 -9.33 -10.03
N THR A 44 22.47 -8.74 -10.16
CA THR A 44 22.19 -7.75 -11.21
C THR A 44 22.93 -6.43 -10.98
N ILE A 45 22.98 -5.93 -9.73
CA ILE A 45 23.73 -4.71 -9.36
C ILE A 45 25.23 -4.90 -9.65
N ARG A 46 25.80 -6.06 -9.30
CA ARG A 46 27.21 -6.39 -9.59
C ARG A 46 27.50 -6.45 -11.09
N ARG A 47 26.55 -6.94 -11.89
CA ARG A 47 26.68 -7.07 -13.35
C ARG A 47 26.51 -5.76 -14.11
N GLU A 48 25.53 -4.94 -13.74
CA GLU A 48 25.24 -3.68 -14.43
C GLU A 48 26.13 -2.53 -13.96
N ARG A 49 26.62 -2.54 -12.71
CA ARG A 49 27.40 -1.43 -12.09
C ARG A 49 26.77 -0.04 -12.28
N ASN A 50 25.45 0.01 -12.44
CA ASN A 50 24.71 1.24 -12.76
C ASN A 50 24.78 2.30 -11.64
N ASN A 51 25.06 1.89 -10.40
CA ASN A 51 25.19 2.79 -9.27
C ASN A 51 26.53 2.55 -8.56
N PRO A 52 27.51 3.46 -8.69
CA PRO A 52 28.87 3.26 -8.19
C PRO A 52 28.93 3.18 -6.66
N GLU A 53 28.02 3.82 -5.94
CA GLU A 53 27.94 3.71 -4.47
C GLU A 53 27.51 2.30 -4.03
N LEU A 54 26.47 1.74 -4.66
CA LEU A 54 26.00 0.37 -4.37
C LEU A 54 27.00 -0.69 -4.80
N ALA A 55 27.73 -0.45 -5.91
CA ALA A 55 28.76 -1.37 -6.40
C ALA A 55 30.02 -1.37 -5.53
N ALA A 56 30.28 -0.28 -4.78
CA ALA A 56 31.42 -0.16 -3.88
C ALA A 56 31.16 -0.83 -2.51
N MET A 57 29.91 -1.11 -2.15
CA MET A 57 29.56 -1.77 -0.88
C MET A 57 30.02 -3.24 -0.86
N SER A 58 30.33 -3.74 0.34
CA SER A 58 30.54 -5.18 0.56
C SER A 58 29.23 -5.95 0.40
N ASP A 59 29.31 -7.23 0.04
CA ASP A 59 28.09 -8.06 -0.15
C ASP A 59 27.24 -8.15 1.13
N SER A 60 27.88 -8.12 2.31
CA SER A 60 27.18 -8.06 3.61
C SER A 60 26.41 -6.75 3.79
N GLU A 61 27.04 -5.60 3.51
CA GLU A 61 26.39 -4.30 3.68
C GLU A 61 25.25 -4.10 2.67
N LEU A 62 25.45 -4.54 1.42
CA LEU A 62 24.41 -4.47 0.39
C LEU A 62 23.20 -5.35 0.75
N ARG A 63 23.45 -6.55 1.26
CA ARG A 63 22.39 -7.47 1.73
C ARG A 63 21.61 -6.87 2.89
N ASP A 64 22.29 -6.30 3.90
CA ASP A 64 21.63 -5.66 5.05
C ASP A 64 20.80 -4.43 4.64
N LEU A 65 21.31 -3.62 3.71
CA LEU A 65 20.61 -2.46 3.17
C LEU A 65 19.36 -2.88 2.38
N LEU A 66 19.46 -3.90 1.54
CA LEU A 66 18.31 -4.42 0.78
C LEU A 66 17.28 -5.10 1.69
N HIS A 67 17.71 -5.86 2.71
CA HIS A 67 16.80 -6.48 3.68
C HIS A 67 16.07 -5.44 4.52
N SER A 68 16.78 -4.46 5.06
CA SER A 68 16.18 -3.38 5.84
C SER A 68 15.26 -2.50 4.97
N GLY A 69 15.66 -2.24 3.71
CA GLY A 69 14.84 -1.56 2.71
C GLY A 69 13.53 -2.30 2.42
N ALA A 70 13.60 -3.60 2.11
CA ALA A 70 12.43 -4.44 1.85
C ALA A 70 11.50 -4.52 3.07
N ARG A 71 12.06 -4.73 4.27
CA ARG A 71 11.30 -4.75 5.53
C ARG A 71 10.59 -3.42 5.78
N ASN A 72 11.28 -2.31 5.59
CA ASN A 72 10.70 -0.98 5.78
C ASN A 72 9.60 -0.69 4.75
N MET A 73 9.77 -1.12 3.50
CA MET A 73 8.72 -1.02 2.48
C MET A 73 7.47 -1.80 2.88
N GLN A 74 7.61 -3.02 3.37
CA GLN A 74 6.47 -3.84 3.81
C GLN A 74 5.73 -3.17 4.97
N VAL A 75 6.46 -2.66 5.97
CA VAL A 75 5.86 -1.93 7.10
C VAL A 75 5.14 -0.67 6.61
N ALA A 76 5.74 0.08 5.67
CA ALA A 76 5.13 1.27 5.11
C ALA A 76 3.89 0.95 4.27
N GLU A 77 3.90 -0.14 3.50
CA GLU A 77 2.75 -0.65 2.74
C GLU A 77 1.62 -1.07 3.70
N GLN A 78 1.96 -1.73 4.79
CA GLN A 78 1.00 -2.12 5.81
C GLN A 78 0.35 -0.91 6.48
N LYS A 79 1.14 0.10 6.85
CA LYS A 79 0.63 1.37 7.39
C LYS A 79 -0.25 2.10 6.38
N LYS A 80 0.17 2.18 5.12
CA LYS A 80 -0.64 2.75 4.02
C LYS A 80 -1.99 2.07 3.92
N ASN A 81 -2.02 0.73 3.91
CA ASN A 81 -3.26 -0.02 3.77
C ASN A 81 -4.20 0.21 4.96
N TRP A 82 -3.68 0.33 6.18
CA TRP A 82 -4.48 0.70 7.35
C TRP A 82 -5.05 2.12 7.26
N VAL A 83 -4.25 3.09 6.80
CA VAL A 83 -4.70 4.47 6.58
C VAL A 83 -5.82 4.51 5.54
N LEU A 84 -5.65 3.81 4.41
CA LEU A 84 -6.66 3.78 3.35
C LEU A 84 -7.95 3.08 3.79
N LEU A 85 -7.85 2.02 4.59
CA LEU A 85 -9.02 1.37 5.18
C LEU A 85 -9.75 2.32 6.13
N GLY A 86 -9.01 3.04 6.98
CA GLY A 86 -9.57 4.07 7.86
C GLY A 86 -10.27 5.20 7.08
N CYS A 87 -9.66 5.69 6.00
CA CYS A 87 -10.28 6.67 5.11
C CYS A 87 -11.56 6.13 4.46
N GLY A 88 -11.57 4.89 3.97
CA GLY A 88 -12.76 4.26 3.40
C GLY A 88 -13.91 4.16 4.40
N VAL A 89 -13.63 3.77 5.65
CA VAL A 89 -14.61 3.75 6.74
C VAL A 89 -15.17 5.15 7.00
N ALA A 90 -14.28 6.15 7.14
CA ALA A 90 -14.68 7.53 7.41
C ALA A 90 -15.53 8.13 6.27
N THR A 91 -15.14 7.89 5.01
CA THR A 91 -15.93 8.30 3.83
C THR A 91 -17.31 7.70 3.85
N LEU A 92 -17.44 6.40 4.15
CA LEU A 92 -18.74 5.75 4.17
C LEU A 92 -19.63 6.32 5.29
N LEU A 93 -19.08 6.50 6.50
CA LEU A 93 -19.83 7.09 7.62
C LEU A 93 -20.29 8.52 7.29
N ALA A 94 -19.40 9.34 6.72
CA ALA A 94 -19.75 10.70 6.30
C ALA A 94 -20.85 10.69 5.22
N ALA A 95 -20.74 9.81 4.23
CA ALA A 95 -21.76 9.69 3.19
C ALA A 95 -23.13 9.27 3.74
N ILE A 96 -23.19 8.39 4.74
CA ILE A 96 -24.45 8.03 5.43
C ILE A 96 -25.04 9.24 6.14
N VAL A 97 -24.22 10.03 6.85
CA VAL A 97 -24.69 11.23 7.56
C VAL A 97 -25.28 12.24 6.57
N VAL A 98 -24.63 12.45 5.43
CA VAL A 98 -25.15 13.33 4.37
C VAL A 98 -26.41 12.74 3.76
N ALA A 99 -26.47 11.43 3.54
CA ALA A 99 -27.65 10.74 3.02
C ALA A 99 -28.91 10.97 3.88
N ASN A 100 -28.74 11.04 5.20
CA ASN A 100 -29.84 11.29 6.12
C ASN A 100 -30.40 12.71 6.02
N GLN A 101 -29.60 13.67 5.55
CA GLN A 101 -29.99 15.08 5.44
C GLN A 101 -30.49 15.43 4.03
N GLU A 102 -29.80 14.93 3.00
CA GLU A 102 -29.98 15.35 1.60
C GLU A 102 -30.47 14.20 0.69
N GLY A 103 -30.70 13.01 1.24
CA GLY A 103 -31.10 11.84 0.49
C GLY A 103 -29.98 11.21 -0.35
N TRP A 104 -30.36 10.37 -1.32
CA TRP A 104 -29.43 9.56 -2.10
C TRP A 104 -28.44 10.36 -2.96
N MET A 105 -28.82 11.56 -3.40
CA MET A 105 -27.93 12.43 -4.16
C MET A 105 -26.77 12.93 -3.30
N GLY A 106 -27.05 13.38 -2.07
CA GLY A 106 -26.03 13.79 -1.11
C GLY A 106 -25.10 12.63 -0.71
N PHE A 107 -25.64 11.41 -0.56
CA PHE A 107 -24.82 10.20 -0.38
C PHE A 107 -23.80 10.04 -1.53
N GLY A 108 -24.29 10.09 -2.78
CA GLY A 108 -23.46 9.88 -3.96
C GLY A 108 -22.34 10.91 -4.07
N ILE A 109 -22.66 12.19 -3.81
CA ILE A 109 -21.67 13.28 -3.84
C ILE A 109 -20.62 13.10 -2.74
N ALA A 110 -21.05 12.86 -1.50
CA ALA A 110 -20.14 12.68 -0.37
C ALA A 110 -19.22 11.47 -0.55
N PHE A 111 -19.77 10.36 -1.05
CA PHE A 111 -18.99 9.17 -1.38
C PHE A 111 -17.98 9.44 -2.50
N ALA A 112 -18.39 10.12 -3.58
CA ALA A 112 -17.52 10.45 -4.70
C ALA A 112 -16.35 11.35 -4.26
N VAL A 113 -16.61 12.38 -3.44
CA VAL A 113 -15.56 13.24 -2.88
C VAL A 113 -14.59 12.44 -2.03
N GLY A 114 -15.09 11.59 -1.13
CA GLY A 114 -14.24 10.75 -0.30
C GLY A 114 -13.42 9.73 -1.10
N ALA A 115 -13.95 9.20 -2.20
CA ALA A 115 -13.22 8.33 -3.12
C ALA A 115 -12.05 9.07 -3.80
N ILE A 116 -12.28 10.30 -4.27
CA ILE A 116 -11.23 11.15 -4.87
C ILE A 116 -10.13 11.45 -3.86
N VAL A 117 -10.50 11.84 -2.64
CA VAL A 117 -9.53 12.10 -1.56
C VAL A 117 -8.73 10.85 -1.22
N THR A 118 -9.39 9.70 -1.08
CA THR A 118 -8.74 8.42 -0.79
C THR A 118 -7.79 8.00 -1.91
N TYR A 119 -8.15 8.24 -3.17
CA TYR A 119 -7.27 8.02 -4.32
C TYR A 119 -6.03 8.92 -4.26
N GLY A 120 -6.21 10.23 -4.04
CA GLY A 120 -5.12 11.19 -3.91
C GLY A 120 -4.17 10.83 -2.75
N LEU A 121 -4.73 10.41 -1.62
CA LEU A 121 -3.95 9.95 -0.47
C LEU A 121 -3.17 8.66 -0.80
N ASN A 122 -3.77 7.71 -1.51
CA ASN A 122 -3.08 6.51 -1.95
C ASN A 122 -1.87 6.85 -2.84
N GLU A 123 -2.05 7.75 -3.81
CA GLU A 123 -0.98 8.18 -4.71
C GLU A 123 0.14 8.90 -3.96
N PHE A 124 -0.20 9.83 -3.06
CA PHE A 124 0.77 10.52 -2.21
C PHE A 124 1.58 9.54 -1.35
N LEU A 125 0.91 8.58 -0.71
CA LEU A 125 1.58 7.60 0.14
C LEU A 125 2.48 6.66 -0.68
N ILE A 126 2.08 6.27 -1.89
CA ILE A 126 2.93 5.47 -2.79
C ILE A 126 4.21 6.22 -3.15
N ARG A 127 4.11 7.51 -3.50
CA ARG A 127 5.28 8.35 -3.83
C ARG A 127 6.22 8.46 -2.63
N ARG A 128 5.69 8.78 -1.45
CA ARG A 128 6.47 8.90 -0.21
C ARG A 128 7.16 7.59 0.19
N MET A 129 6.55 6.45 -0.09
CA MET A 129 7.16 5.13 0.16
C MET A 129 8.33 4.84 -0.78
N ARG A 130 8.31 5.35 -2.02
CA ARG A 130 9.35 5.13 -3.03
C ARG A 130 10.56 6.05 -2.83
N GLU A 131 10.34 7.29 -2.37
CA GLU A 131 11.38 8.30 -2.14
C GLU A 131 12.65 7.80 -1.42
N PRO A 132 12.59 7.10 -0.26
CA PRO A 132 13.79 6.69 0.45
C PRO A 132 14.64 5.68 -0.33
N LEU A 133 14.03 4.78 -1.11
CA LEU A 133 14.80 3.84 -1.96
C LEU A 133 15.36 4.53 -3.20
N ALA A 134 14.60 5.44 -3.80
CA ALA A 134 15.07 6.26 -4.91
C ALA A 134 16.29 7.11 -4.52
N ARG A 135 16.35 7.62 -3.27
CA ARG A 135 17.52 8.34 -2.75
C ARG A 135 18.78 7.49 -2.63
N HIS A 136 18.65 6.18 -2.44
CA HIS A 136 19.77 5.23 -2.45
C HIS A 136 20.04 4.69 -3.86
N GLY A 137 19.38 5.24 -4.89
CA GLY A 137 19.45 4.81 -6.29
C GLY A 137 19.00 3.36 -6.50
N ILE A 138 18.10 2.87 -5.65
CA ILE A 138 17.47 1.55 -5.77
C ILE A 138 16.20 1.71 -6.59
N ASP A 139 16.12 0.97 -7.69
CA ASP A 139 14.93 0.94 -8.53
C ASP A 139 13.84 0.05 -7.88
N VAL A 140 12.85 0.71 -7.30
CA VAL A 140 11.73 0.07 -6.58
C VAL A 140 10.87 -0.77 -7.52
N GLU A 141 10.82 -0.45 -8.81
CA GLU A 141 10.05 -1.21 -9.80
C GLU A 141 10.72 -2.54 -10.13
N ARG A 142 12.06 -2.63 -10.00
CA ARG A 142 12.75 -3.93 -10.08
C ARG A 142 12.56 -4.80 -8.83
N LEU A 143 12.21 -4.20 -7.70
CA LEU A 143 11.90 -4.92 -6.45
C LEU A 143 10.43 -5.39 -6.37
N LYS A 144 9.51 -4.72 -7.08
CA LYS A 144 8.09 -5.11 -7.18
C LYS A 144 7.88 -5.96 -8.43
N VAL A 145 7.40 -7.17 -8.26
CA VAL A 145 6.87 -7.95 -9.39
C VAL A 145 5.35 -8.01 -9.22
N GLU A 146 4.67 -7.81 -10.34
CA GLU A 146 3.22 -8.03 -10.54
C GLU A 146 2.73 -9.34 -9.92
#